data_AF-A0A7X1PQI4-F1
#
_entry.id   AF-A0A7X1PQI4-F1
#
_cell.length_a   1.000
_cell.length_b   1.000
_cell.length_c   1.000
_cell.angle_alpha   90.00
_cell.angle_beta   90.00
_cell.angle_gamma   90.00
#
_symmetry.space_group_name_H-M   'P 1'
#
loop_
_entity.id
_entity.type
_entity.pdbx_description
1 polymer ?
#
loop_
_entity_poly.entity_id
_entity_poly.type
_entity_poly.pdbx_seq_one_letter_code
_entity_poly.pdbx_strand_id
1 'polypeptide(L)'
;MDWAWSDLSRLMVSSAENAPLFIEAFWNCCVDLEQSGLGVPDLQIINAIIAEHDAGYEILLPDLIATRVYTPITVPRLAPSLDEQAHALIDECLAESERLLDAGQGRRAVQEILFLLESITTAFRGMGEDTVTIQGKYFGPIINEMRKRERGKAQESILTWMTTLHGYLSSPTGGGVRHGTDLKEGIAIQPHEARLYCNLARSYLTFLLEEHDQQTKGAPSKWPQ
;
A
#
# COMPACT_ATOMS: atom_id res chain seq x y z
N MET A 1 -34.76 7.91 32.15
CA MET A 1 -33.36 8.06 32.59
C MET A 1 -32.42 7.04 31.95
N ASP A 2 -32.84 6.24 30.98
CA ASP A 2 -32.04 5.07 30.48
C ASP A 2 -31.12 5.41 29.29
N TRP A 3 -31.39 6.50 28.57
CA TRP A 3 -30.64 6.90 27.39
C TRP A 3 -29.28 7.52 27.72
N ALA A 4 -29.19 8.41 28.72
CA ALA A 4 -27.93 9.07 29.07
C ALA A 4 -26.87 8.08 29.59
N TRP A 5 -27.30 7.05 30.34
CA TRP A 5 -26.41 6.00 30.84
C TRP A 5 -25.91 5.08 29.73
N SER A 6 -26.80 4.68 28.80
CA SER A 6 -26.41 3.87 27.66
C SER A 6 -25.51 4.62 26.69
N ASP A 7 -25.70 5.93 26.50
CA ASP A 7 -24.86 6.75 25.64
C ASP A 7 -23.47 6.98 26.25
N LEU A 8 -23.41 7.25 27.56
CA LEU A 8 -22.15 7.33 28.30
C LEU A 8 -21.39 5.99 28.25
N SER A 9 -22.07 4.87 28.52
CA SER A 9 -21.47 3.54 28.48
C SER A 9 -20.92 3.22 27.09
N ARG A 10 -21.67 3.56 26.03
CA ARG A 10 -21.23 3.39 24.65
C ARG A 10 -20.01 4.25 24.31
N LEU A 11 -20.00 5.52 24.74
CA LEU A 11 -18.86 6.43 24.57
C LEU A 11 -17.63 5.90 25.30
N MET A 12 -17.76 5.56 26.59
CA MET A 12 -16.67 5.01 27.40
C MET A 12 -16.12 3.69 26.83
N VAL A 13 -16.97 2.78 26.33
CA VAL A 13 -16.52 1.55 25.66
C VAL A 13 -15.79 1.86 24.36
N SER A 14 -16.28 2.81 23.55
CA SER A 14 -15.62 3.22 22.31
C SER A 14 -14.30 3.98 22.53
N SER A 15 -14.17 4.66 23.68
CA SER A 15 -12.97 5.41 24.05
C SER A 15 -11.98 4.60 24.90
N ALA A 16 -12.34 3.40 25.35
CA ALA A 16 -11.49 2.55 26.19
C ALA A 16 -10.16 2.17 25.52
N GLU A 17 -10.10 2.18 24.18
CA GLU A 17 -8.87 1.96 23.41
C GLU A 17 -7.92 3.17 23.43
N ASN A 18 -8.37 4.34 23.92
CA ASN A 18 -7.62 5.59 23.96
C ASN A 18 -7.81 6.31 25.31
N ALA A 19 -6.88 6.09 26.24
CA ALA A 19 -6.95 6.59 27.61
C ALA A 19 -7.23 8.11 27.75
N PRO A 20 -6.58 9.02 27.00
CA PRO A 20 -6.93 10.44 26.98
C PRO A 20 -8.41 10.72 26.67
N LEU A 21 -8.95 10.10 25.61
CA LEU A 21 -10.33 10.32 25.19
C LEU A 21 -11.32 9.75 26.20
N PHE A 22 -10.98 8.64 26.86
CA PHE A 22 -11.78 8.08 27.94
C PHE A 22 -11.85 9.01 29.15
N ILE A 23 -10.71 9.55 29.58
CA ILE A 23 -10.62 10.45 30.74
C ILE A 23 -11.38 11.76 30.44
N GLU A 24 -11.24 12.30 29.24
CA GLU A 24 -11.96 13.49 28.78
C GLU A 24 -13.48 13.26 28.71
N ALA A 25 -13.92 12.14 28.11
CA ALA A 25 -15.34 11.80 28.03
C ALA A 25 -15.97 11.61 29.42
N PHE A 26 -15.25 10.98 30.35
CA PHE A 26 -15.69 10.81 31.73
C PHE A 26 -15.82 12.15 32.46
N TRP A 27 -14.81 13.03 32.36
CA TRP A 27 -14.83 14.34 32.99
C TRP A 27 -15.96 15.24 32.46
N ASN A 28 -16.15 15.29 31.14
CA ASN A 28 -17.24 16.05 30.53
C ASN A 28 -18.61 15.58 31.03
N CYS A 29 -18.79 14.27 31.20
CA CYS A 29 -20.00 13.73 31.78
C CYS A 29 -20.18 14.16 33.25
N CYS A 30 -19.12 14.17 34.06
CA CYS A 30 -19.20 14.67 35.43
C CYS A 30 -19.63 16.15 35.47
N VAL A 31 -19.12 17.00 34.56
CA VAL A 31 -19.52 18.40 34.46
C VAL A 31 -21.01 18.53 34.10
N ASP A 32 -21.49 17.75 33.14
CA ASP A 32 -22.91 17.77 32.72
C ASP A 32 -23.85 17.28 33.84
N LEU A 33 -23.42 16.27 34.59
CA LEU A 33 -24.18 15.72 35.72
C LEU A 33 -24.19 16.68 36.93
N GLU A 34 -23.09 17.37 37.20
CA GLU A 34 -23.01 18.41 38.23
C GLU A 34 -23.95 19.58 37.92
N GLN A 35 -23.99 20.04 36.66
CA GLN A 35 -24.93 21.06 36.19
C GLN A 35 -26.40 20.61 36.30
N SER A 36 -26.64 19.30 36.24
CA SER A 36 -27.96 18.69 36.43
C SER A 36 -28.32 18.48 37.91
N GLY A 37 -27.47 18.90 38.85
CA GLY A 37 -27.70 18.81 40.30
C GLY A 37 -27.43 17.42 40.91
N LEU A 38 -26.73 16.55 40.19
CA LEU A 38 -26.34 15.22 40.67
C LEU A 38 -24.95 15.27 41.31
N GLY A 39 -24.75 14.47 42.36
CA GLY A 39 -23.46 14.35 43.03
C GLY A 39 -22.45 13.64 42.13
N VAL A 40 -21.31 14.27 41.87
CA VAL A 40 -20.21 13.73 41.06
C VAL A 40 -18.91 13.68 41.87
N PRO A 41 -17.96 12.80 41.51
CA PRO A 41 -16.64 12.79 42.12
C PRO A 41 -15.93 14.12 41.88
N ASP A 42 -15.22 14.62 42.90
CA ASP A 42 -14.41 15.82 42.74
C ASP A 42 -13.14 15.54 41.90
N LEU A 43 -12.55 16.61 41.37
CA LEU A 43 -11.34 16.53 40.55
C LEU A 43 -10.16 15.85 41.28
N GLN A 44 -10.08 15.98 42.60
CA GLN A 44 -9.00 15.42 43.41
C GLN A 44 -9.12 13.90 43.49
N ILE A 45 -10.34 13.38 43.67
CA ILE A 45 -10.65 11.96 43.66
C ILE A 45 -10.37 11.36 42.28
N ILE A 46 -10.75 12.06 41.21
CA ILE A 46 -10.51 11.61 39.83
C ILE A 46 -9.00 11.51 39.56
N ASN A 47 -8.23 12.56 39.85
CA ASN A 47 -6.78 12.53 39.67
C ASN A 47 -6.09 11.51 40.60
N ALA A 48 -6.60 11.28 41.81
CA ALA A 48 -6.09 10.24 42.70
C ALA A 48 -6.26 8.83 42.10
N ILE A 49 -7.41 8.54 41.49
CA ILE A 49 -7.67 7.26 40.81
C ILE A 49 -6.77 7.11 39.57
N ILE A 50 -6.63 8.17 38.77
CA ILE A 50 -5.75 8.19 37.59
C ILE A 50 -4.29 7.92 37.99
N ALA A 51 -3.85 8.48 39.13
CA ALA A 51 -2.52 8.25 39.70
C ALA A 51 -2.36 6.85 40.30
N GLU A 52 -3.37 6.34 41.02
CA GLU A 52 -3.38 4.98 41.61
C GLU A 52 -3.22 3.90 40.53
N HIS A 53 -3.85 4.09 39.37
CA HIS A 53 -3.76 3.19 38.23
C HIS A 53 -2.57 3.46 37.29
N ASP A 54 -1.67 4.38 37.64
CA ASP A 54 -0.52 4.79 36.81
C ASP A 54 -0.90 5.03 35.33
N ALA A 55 -2.01 5.74 35.10
CA ALA A 55 -2.52 5.99 33.76
C ALA A 55 -1.63 6.98 32.97
N GLY A 56 -0.74 7.72 33.64
CA GLY A 56 0.23 8.63 33.02
C GLY A 56 -0.35 9.98 32.57
N TYR A 57 -1.48 10.39 33.15
CA TYR A 57 -2.17 11.66 32.88
C TYR A 57 -2.58 12.34 34.19
N GLU A 58 -2.86 13.64 34.12
CA GLU A 58 -3.42 14.44 35.22
C GLU A 58 -4.33 15.52 34.64
N ILE A 59 -5.56 15.64 35.14
CA ILE A 59 -6.49 16.68 34.73
C ILE A 59 -6.10 17.99 35.44
N LEU A 60 -5.62 18.96 34.67
CA LEU A 60 -5.29 20.31 35.11
C LEU A 60 -6.09 21.30 34.29
N LEU A 61 -7.32 21.58 34.73
CA LEU A 61 -8.28 22.41 34.01
C LEU A 61 -7.62 23.68 33.43
N PRO A 62 -7.83 23.98 32.14
CA PRO A 62 -8.73 23.32 31.19
C PRO A 62 -8.16 22.08 30.48
N ASP A 63 -6.90 21.72 30.74
CA ASP A 63 -6.15 20.76 29.93
C ASP A 63 -5.94 19.40 30.64
N LEU A 64 -5.84 18.32 29.87
CA LEU A 64 -5.35 17.02 30.35
C LEU A 64 -3.86 16.93 30.04
N ILE A 65 -3.02 16.89 31.08
CA ILE A 65 -1.55 16.87 30.92
C ILE A 65 -1.03 15.45 31.03
N ALA A 66 -0.21 15.02 30.07
CA ALA A 66 0.53 13.76 30.17
C ALA A 66 1.67 13.91 31.20
N THR A 67 1.65 13.12 32.26
CA THR A 67 2.64 13.18 33.35
C THR A 67 3.87 12.29 33.08
N ARG A 68 3.80 11.43 32.06
CA ARG A 68 4.96 10.65 31.59
C ARG A 68 5.83 11.47 30.65
N VAL A 69 7.15 11.46 30.89
CA VAL A 69 8.13 11.88 29.88
C VAL A 69 7.93 11.01 28.65
N TYR A 70 7.58 11.63 27.54
CA TYR A 70 7.42 10.95 26.25
C TYR A 70 8.73 10.24 25.89
N THR A 71 8.79 8.92 26.10
CA THR A 71 9.73 8.08 25.36
C THR A 71 9.07 7.88 24.00
N PRO A 72 9.61 8.44 22.90
CA PRO A 72 9.07 8.17 21.59
C PRO A 72 9.12 6.67 21.39
N ILE A 73 7.97 6.01 21.36
CA ILE A 73 7.89 4.67 20.80
C ILE A 73 8.23 4.90 19.33
N THR A 74 9.39 4.42 18.89
CA THR A 74 9.73 4.38 17.48
C THR A 74 8.63 3.57 16.82
N VAL A 75 7.61 4.25 16.27
CA VAL A 75 6.64 3.64 15.39
C VAL A 75 7.49 3.01 14.30
N PRO A 76 7.52 1.67 14.17
CA PRO A 76 8.19 1.06 13.04
C PRO A 76 7.61 1.76 11.82
N ARG A 77 8.43 2.42 11.00
CA ARG A 77 7.98 2.94 9.71
C ARG A 77 7.22 1.78 9.09
N LEU A 78 5.91 1.95 8.89
CA LEU A 78 5.07 0.91 8.32
C LEU A 78 5.82 0.45 7.07
N ALA A 79 6.25 -0.81 7.04
CA ALA A 79 6.92 -1.31 5.86
C ALA A 79 5.97 -1.02 4.69
N PRO A 80 6.47 -0.44 3.58
CA PRO A 80 5.61 -0.08 2.47
C PRO A 80 4.76 -1.30 2.09
N SER A 81 3.50 -1.08 1.74
CA SER A 81 2.63 -2.18 1.34
C SER A 81 3.25 -2.92 0.14
N LEU A 82 2.86 -4.19 -0.07
CA LEU A 82 3.36 -4.93 -1.24
C LEU A 82 3.05 -4.21 -2.55
N ASP A 83 1.93 -3.51 -2.61
CA ASP A 83 1.53 -2.69 -3.76
C ASP A 83 2.47 -1.50 -3.92
N GLU A 84 2.81 -0.77 -2.85
CA GLU A 84 3.77 0.34 -2.89
C GLU A 84 5.17 -0.13 -3.31
N GLN A 85 5.61 -1.30 -2.84
CA GLN A 85 6.89 -1.89 -3.23
C GLN A 85 6.90 -2.32 -4.71
N ALA A 86 5.79 -2.85 -5.21
CA ALA A 86 5.65 -3.20 -6.63
C ALA A 86 5.68 -1.96 -7.53
N HIS A 87 4.98 -0.87 -7.15
CA HIS A 87 5.05 0.40 -7.88
C HIS A 87 6.48 0.96 -7.90
N ALA A 88 7.15 0.97 -6.75
CA ALA A 88 8.53 1.44 -6.65
C ALA A 88 9.49 0.64 -7.54
N LEU A 89 9.32 -0.69 -7.59
CA LEU A 89 10.12 -1.57 -8.46
C LEU A 89 9.87 -1.28 -9.95
N ILE A 90 8.61 -1.07 -10.35
CA ILE A 90 8.28 -0.70 -11.74
C ILE A 90 8.94 0.62 -12.11
N ASP A 91 8.80 1.64 -11.25
CA ASP A 91 9.37 2.96 -11.48
C ASP A 91 10.91 2.91 -11.59
N GLU A 92 11.56 2.15 -10.71
CA GLU A 92 13.02 1.95 -10.75
C GLU A 92 13.46 1.28 -12.06
N CYS A 93 12.83 0.19 -12.46
CA CYS A 93 13.15 -0.51 -13.71
C CYS A 93 12.89 0.36 -14.95
N LEU A 94 11.80 1.15 -14.96
CA LEU A 94 11.50 2.08 -16.06
C LEU A 94 12.52 3.22 -16.15
N ALA A 95 12.95 3.76 -15.01
CA ALA A 95 13.97 4.80 -14.94
C ALA A 95 15.34 4.27 -15.39
N GLU A 96 15.71 3.07 -14.95
CA GLU A 96 16.98 2.46 -15.36
C GLU A 96 17.00 2.12 -16.85
N SER A 97 15.91 1.58 -17.39
CA SER A 97 15.76 1.34 -18.83
C SER A 97 15.99 2.63 -19.63
N GLU A 98 15.43 3.76 -19.18
CA GLU A 98 15.61 5.05 -19.84
C GLU A 98 17.08 5.53 -19.80
N ARG A 99 17.74 5.44 -18.64
CA ARG A 99 19.18 5.76 -18.52
C ARG A 99 20.03 4.90 -19.46
N LEU A 100 19.70 3.61 -19.57
CA LEU A 100 20.41 2.68 -20.44
C LEU A 100 20.19 3.01 -21.93
N LEU A 101 18.99 3.45 -22.32
CA LEU A 101 18.73 3.93 -23.68
C LEU A 101 19.57 5.16 -24.01
N ASP A 102 19.62 6.14 -23.10
CA ASP A 102 20.40 7.37 -23.27
C ASP A 102 21.91 7.10 -23.31
N ALA A 103 22.37 6.08 -22.59
CA ALA A 103 23.75 5.61 -22.62
C ALA A 103 24.08 4.74 -23.85
N GLY A 104 23.14 4.54 -24.79
CA GLY A 104 23.32 3.69 -25.97
C GLY A 104 23.33 2.18 -25.66
N GLN A 105 22.97 1.78 -24.45
CA GLN A 105 22.96 0.40 -23.96
C GLN A 105 21.61 -0.27 -24.24
N GLY A 106 21.13 -0.18 -25.48
CA GLY A 106 19.77 -0.59 -25.88
C GLY A 106 19.41 -2.03 -25.51
N ARG A 107 20.36 -2.98 -25.63
CA ARG A 107 20.13 -4.37 -25.20
C ARG A 107 19.84 -4.47 -23.70
N ARG A 108 20.61 -3.77 -22.87
CA ARG A 108 20.42 -3.77 -21.41
C ARG A 108 19.11 -3.11 -21.03
N ALA A 109 18.75 -2.01 -21.71
CA ALA A 109 17.46 -1.35 -21.50
C ALA A 109 16.28 -2.31 -21.76
N VAL A 110 16.37 -3.13 -22.81
CA VAL A 110 15.36 -4.14 -23.14
C VAL A 110 15.36 -5.30 -22.13
N GLN A 111 16.50 -5.65 -21.53
CA GLN A 111 16.58 -6.67 -20.48
C GLN A 111 15.84 -6.25 -19.20
N GLU A 112 15.99 -4.99 -18.78
CA GLU A 112 15.24 -4.43 -17.63
C GLU A 112 13.73 -4.49 -17.85
N ILE A 113 13.29 -4.16 -19.06
CA ILE A 113 11.88 -4.22 -19.43
C ILE A 113 11.38 -5.65 -19.56
N LEU A 114 12.20 -6.57 -20.08
CA LEU A 114 11.83 -7.98 -20.19
C LEU A 114 11.53 -8.58 -18.82
N PHE A 115 12.29 -8.20 -17.79
CA PHE A 115 12.05 -8.62 -16.42
C PHE A 115 10.67 -8.19 -15.90
N LEU A 116 10.26 -6.94 -16.18
CA LEU A 116 8.93 -6.46 -15.81
C LEU A 116 7.82 -7.21 -16.57
N LEU A 117 8.01 -7.40 -17.88
CA LEU A 117 7.06 -8.14 -18.71
C LEU A 117 6.89 -9.59 -18.24
N GLU A 118 8.00 -10.27 -17.90
CA GLU A 118 7.98 -11.63 -17.36
C GLU A 118 7.23 -11.69 -16.03
N SER A 119 7.56 -10.77 -15.11
CA SER A 119 6.94 -10.71 -13.78
C SER A 119 5.42 -10.58 -13.87
N ILE A 120 4.95 -9.67 -14.74
CA ILE A 120 3.53 -9.37 -14.89
C ILE A 120 2.81 -10.48 -15.66
N THR A 121 3.36 -10.96 -16.79
CA THR A 121 2.72 -12.03 -17.56
C THR A 121 2.65 -13.35 -16.79
N THR A 122 3.64 -13.65 -15.95
CA THR A 122 3.64 -14.83 -15.05
C THR A 122 2.57 -14.71 -13.97
N ALA A 123 2.47 -13.53 -13.33
CA ALA A 123 1.41 -13.25 -12.36
C ALA A 123 0.01 -13.37 -12.99
N PHE A 124 -0.20 -12.80 -14.19
CA PHE A 124 -1.51 -12.82 -14.88
C PHE A 124 -1.96 -14.20 -15.35
N ARG A 125 -1.02 -15.07 -15.71
CA ARG A 125 -1.33 -16.46 -16.11
C ARG A 125 -1.68 -17.36 -14.92
N GLY A 126 -1.61 -16.85 -13.68
CA GLY A 126 -1.82 -17.65 -12.47
C GLY A 126 -0.70 -18.67 -12.22
N MET A 127 0.42 -18.55 -12.94
CA MET A 127 1.58 -19.43 -12.77
C MET A 127 2.56 -18.87 -11.71
N GLY A 128 2.27 -17.69 -11.16
CA GLY A 128 3.02 -17.03 -10.09
C GLY A 128 2.46 -17.24 -8.68
N GLU A 129 1.60 -18.26 -8.46
CA GLU A 129 1.06 -18.58 -7.12
C GLU A 129 2.11 -19.08 -6.13
N ASP A 130 3.32 -19.41 -6.63
CA ASP A 130 4.48 -19.65 -5.78
C ASP A 130 4.95 -18.32 -5.16
N THR A 131 4.38 -18.00 -4.00
CA THR A 131 4.81 -16.95 -3.04
C THR A 131 6.30 -17.01 -2.66
N VAL A 132 7.05 -17.97 -3.17
CA VAL A 132 8.49 -18.13 -2.97
C VAL A 132 9.29 -17.21 -3.90
N THR A 133 8.78 -16.88 -5.09
CA THR A 133 9.50 -15.98 -6.01
C THR A 133 9.28 -14.51 -5.64
N ILE A 134 10.35 -13.71 -5.75
CA ILE A 134 10.31 -12.24 -5.56
C ILE A 134 9.19 -11.62 -6.44
N GLN A 135 9.05 -12.10 -7.68
CA GLN A 135 8.05 -11.64 -8.64
C GLN A 135 6.61 -11.95 -8.19
N GLY A 136 6.34 -13.17 -7.71
CA GLY A 136 5.01 -13.56 -7.21
C GLY A 136 4.58 -12.78 -5.96
N LYS A 137 5.53 -12.45 -5.07
CA LYS A 137 5.27 -11.65 -3.86
C LYS A 137 4.83 -10.22 -4.16
N TYR A 138 5.46 -9.56 -5.14
CA TYR A 138 5.18 -8.15 -5.45
C TYR A 138 3.99 -7.97 -6.39
N PHE A 139 3.91 -8.75 -7.48
CA PHE A 139 2.89 -8.53 -8.52
C PHE A 139 1.63 -9.37 -8.31
N GLY A 140 1.71 -10.45 -7.53
CA GLY A 140 0.58 -11.33 -7.24
C GLY A 140 -0.64 -10.61 -6.66
N PRO A 141 -0.50 -9.75 -5.64
CA PRO A 141 -1.63 -9.01 -5.05
C PRO A 141 -2.37 -8.10 -6.04
N ILE A 142 -1.63 -7.20 -6.72
CA ILE A 142 -2.16 -6.26 -7.74
C ILE A 142 -2.93 -7.03 -8.82
N ILE A 143 -2.33 -8.09 -9.36
CA ILE A 143 -2.94 -8.86 -10.45
C ILE A 143 -4.15 -9.67 -9.98
N ASN A 144 -4.12 -10.20 -8.76
CA ASN A 144 -5.27 -10.89 -8.18
C ASN A 144 -6.43 -9.94 -7.97
N GLU A 145 -6.19 -8.71 -7.52
CA GLU A 145 -7.24 -7.70 -7.38
C GLU A 145 -7.83 -7.31 -8.74
N MET A 146 -6.98 -7.10 -9.75
CA MET A 146 -7.41 -6.84 -11.13
C MET A 146 -8.14 -8.03 -11.78
N ARG A 147 -7.93 -9.27 -11.31
CA ARG A 147 -8.63 -10.48 -11.81
C ARG A 147 -9.99 -10.70 -11.13
N LYS A 148 -10.16 -10.27 -9.89
CA LYS A 148 -11.42 -10.43 -9.12
C LYS A 148 -12.55 -9.56 -9.68
N ARG A 149 -12.22 -8.50 -10.41
CA ARG A 149 -13.18 -7.59 -11.04
C ARG A 149 -13.31 -7.91 -12.53
N GLU A 150 -14.48 -7.66 -13.12
CA GLU A 150 -14.70 -7.90 -14.55
C GLU A 150 -13.68 -7.11 -15.39
N ARG A 151 -12.93 -7.82 -16.24
CA ARG A 151 -11.89 -7.21 -17.08
C ARG A 151 -12.51 -6.41 -18.21
N GLY A 152 -11.99 -5.22 -18.45
CA GLY A 152 -12.31 -4.46 -19.65
C GLY A 152 -11.68 -5.09 -20.91
N LYS A 153 -12.31 -4.93 -22.08
CA LYS A 153 -11.79 -5.41 -23.37
C LYS A 153 -10.39 -4.87 -23.70
N ALA A 154 -10.10 -3.63 -23.26
CA ALA A 154 -8.78 -3.02 -23.42
C ALA A 154 -7.72 -3.75 -22.58
N GLN A 155 -8.01 -4.02 -21.30
CA GLN A 155 -7.12 -4.76 -20.40
C GLN A 155 -6.73 -6.13 -20.96
N GLU A 156 -7.69 -6.91 -21.48
CA GLU A 156 -7.41 -8.21 -22.11
C GLU A 156 -6.51 -8.11 -23.34
N SER A 157 -6.72 -7.08 -24.16
CA SER A 157 -5.92 -6.81 -25.36
C SER A 157 -4.48 -6.44 -24.99
N ILE A 158 -4.30 -5.56 -23.99
CA ILE A 158 -2.99 -5.15 -23.49
C ILE A 158 -2.20 -6.36 -22.95
N LEU A 159 -2.84 -7.22 -22.16
CA LEU A 159 -2.19 -8.42 -21.63
C LEU A 159 -1.74 -9.38 -22.73
N THR A 160 -2.54 -9.49 -23.79
CA THR A 160 -2.18 -10.26 -24.98
C THR A 160 -0.95 -9.66 -25.66
N TRP A 161 -0.92 -8.35 -25.88
CA TRP A 161 0.22 -7.68 -26.52
C TRP A 161 1.49 -7.72 -25.68
N MET A 162 1.40 -7.55 -24.36
CA MET A 162 2.54 -7.72 -23.45
C MET A 162 3.09 -9.15 -23.52
N THR A 163 2.20 -10.14 -23.55
CA THR A 163 2.58 -11.55 -23.68
C THR A 163 3.28 -11.82 -25.01
N THR A 164 2.76 -11.28 -26.11
CA THR A 164 3.36 -11.40 -27.44
C THR A 164 4.73 -10.72 -27.48
N LEU A 165 4.84 -9.51 -26.93
CA LEU A 165 6.10 -8.76 -26.87
C LEU A 165 7.16 -9.52 -26.05
N HIS A 166 6.79 -10.01 -24.86
CA HIS A 166 7.66 -10.86 -24.05
C HIS A 166 8.12 -12.10 -24.81
N GLY A 167 7.19 -12.82 -25.46
CA GLY A 167 7.50 -14.02 -26.24
C GLY A 167 8.44 -13.74 -27.42
N TYR A 168 8.23 -12.63 -28.12
CA TYR A 168 9.12 -12.19 -29.20
C TYR A 168 10.53 -11.87 -28.66
N LEU A 169 10.63 -11.05 -27.62
CA LEU A 169 11.92 -10.61 -27.07
C LEU A 169 12.73 -11.76 -26.44
N SER A 170 12.06 -12.68 -25.74
CA SER A 170 12.69 -13.84 -25.10
C SER A 170 13.06 -14.96 -26.08
N SER A 171 12.42 -15.03 -27.26
CA SER A 171 12.68 -16.07 -28.25
C SER A 171 14.09 -15.95 -28.84
N PRO A 172 14.87 -17.06 -28.92
CA PRO A 172 16.17 -17.08 -29.60
C PRO A 172 16.11 -16.69 -31.08
N THR A 173 14.97 -16.90 -31.74
CA THR A 173 14.74 -16.55 -33.16
C THR A 173 13.99 -15.23 -33.34
N GLY A 174 13.58 -14.58 -32.25
CA GLY A 174 12.92 -13.28 -32.24
C GLY A 174 13.90 -12.17 -31.86
N GLY A 175 13.78 -11.64 -30.64
CA GLY A 175 14.67 -10.61 -30.09
C GLY A 175 15.94 -11.14 -29.44
N GLY A 176 16.00 -12.44 -29.10
CA GLY A 176 17.20 -13.09 -28.57
C GLY A 176 17.69 -12.54 -27.23
N VAL A 177 16.83 -11.88 -26.45
CA VAL A 177 17.14 -11.28 -25.15
C VAL A 177 16.95 -12.34 -24.06
N ARG A 178 17.97 -12.57 -23.24
CA ARG A 178 17.93 -13.53 -22.12
C ARG A 178 18.25 -12.85 -20.79
N HIS A 179 17.70 -13.41 -19.71
CA HIS A 179 18.13 -13.15 -18.35
C HIS A 179 19.41 -13.96 -18.04
N GLY A 180 20.47 -13.29 -17.57
CA GLY A 180 21.72 -13.92 -17.14
C GLY A 180 22.99 -13.40 -17.83
N THR A 181 24.11 -13.50 -17.11
CA THR A 181 25.43 -12.91 -17.38
C THR A 181 26.19 -13.53 -18.56
N ASP A 182 25.64 -14.52 -19.25
CA ASP A 182 26.32 -15.20 -20.35
C ASP A 182 25.97 -14.55 -21.70
N LEU A 183 26.72 -13.49 -22.01
CA LEU A 183 26.73 -12.75 -23.27
C LEU A 183 27.34 -13.58 -24.41
N LYS A 184 26.72 -14.70 -24.79
CA LYS A 184 26.94 -15.23 -26.15
C LYS A 184 26.04 -14.46 -27.11
N GLU A 185 26.63 -13.96 -28.19
CA GLU A 185 26.05 -13.05 -29.19
C GLU A 185 24.62 -13.41 -29.60
N GLY A 186 23.62 -12.91 -28.87
CA GLY A 186 22.25 -12.83 -29.34
C GLY A 186 22.12 -11.83 -30.49
N ILE A 187 20.96 -11.80 -31.14
CA ILE A 187 20.63 -10.89 -32.24
C ILE A 187 20.88 -9.43 -31.81
N ALA A 188 21.66 -8.69 -32.59
CA ALA A 188 21.98 -7.29 -32.29
C ALA A 188 20.71 -6.44 -32.36
N ILE A 189 20.30 -5.89 -31.21
CA ILE A 189 19.15 -4.97 -31.12
C ILE A 189 19.64 -3.59 -31.52
N GLN A 190 19.04 -3.01 -32.55
CA GLN A 190 19.35 -1.66 -32.99
C GLN A 190 18.84 -0.63 -31.97
N PRO A 191 19.49 0.53 -31.83
CA PRO A 191 19.07 1.55 -30.87
C PRO A 191 17.60 1.98 -31.00
N HIS A 192 17.10 2.09 -32.23
CA HIS A 192 15.70 2.46 -32.49
C HIS A 192 14.73 1.32 -32.14
N GLU A 193 15.12 0.06 -32.31
CA GLU A 193 14.34 -1.10 -31.89
C GLU A 193 14.25 -1.17 -30.37
N ALA A 194 15.38 -0.99 -29.67
CA ALA A 194 15.41 -0.92 -28.21
C ALA A 194 14.48 0.18 -27.69
N ARG A 195 14.55 1.38 -28.28
CA ARG A 195 13.66 2.50 -27.95
C ARG A 195 12.18 2.12 -28.14
N LEU A 196 11.85 1.50 -29.28
CA LEU A 196 10.49 1.07 -29.57
C LEU A 196 9.97 0.06 -28.54
N TYR A 197 10.74 -0.99 -28.24
CA TYR A 197 10.31 -2.02 -27.30
C TYR A 197 10.11 -1.48 -25.89
N CYS A 198 11.03 -0.64 -25.42
CA CYS A 198 10.91 -0.01 -24.10
C CYS A 198 9.71 0.93 -24.04
N ASN A 199 9.45 1.72 -25.09
CA ASN A 199 8.28 2.59 -25.16
C ASN A 199 6.96 1.81 -25.16
N LEU A 200 6.86 0.73 -25.94
CA LEU A 200 5.65 -0.11 -25.97
C LEU A 200 5.37 -0.72 -24.61
N ALA A 201 6.37 -1.32 -23.98
CA ALA A 201 6.22 -1.91 -22.66
C ALA A 201 5.83 -0.85 -21.62
N ARG A 202 6.48 0.32 -21.62
CA ARG A 202 6.13 1.43 -20.73
C ARG A 202 4.65 1.82 -20.89
N SER A 203 4.18 2.02 -22.11
CA SER A 203 2.77 2.36 -22.36
C SER A 203 1.80 1.30 -21.84
N TYR A 204 2.11 0.02 -21.99
CA TYR A 204 1.27 -1.07 -21.47
C TYR A 204 1.27 -1.12 -19.94
N LEU A 205 2.44 -0.94 -19.32
CA LEU A 205 2.59 -0.92 -17.87
C LEU A 205 1.83 0.25 -17.24
N THR A 206 2.01 1.46 -17.78
CA THR A 206 1.29 2.66 -17.32
C THR A 206 -0.21 2.45 -17.38
N PHE A 207 -0.73 1.91 -18.50
CA PHE A 207 -2.16 1.61 -18.62
C PHE A 207 -2.65 0.65 -17.52
N LEU A 208 -1.93 -0.45 -17.26
CA LEU A 208 -2.34 -1.42 -16.24
C LEU A 208 -2.31 -0.84 -14.82
N LEU A 209 -1.34 0.03 -14.53
CA LEU A 209 -1.26 0.73 -13.25
C LEU A 209 -2.41 1.71 -13.07
N GLU A 210 -2.75 2.48 -14.11
CA GLU A 210 -3.89 3.40 -14.08
C GLU A 210 -5.22 2.66 -13.89
N GLU A 211 -5.41 1.53 -14.56
CA GLU A 211 -6.59 0.66 -14.37
C GLU A 211 -6.67 0.12 -12.94
N HIS A 212 -5.55 -0.34 -12.38
CA HIS A 212 -5.48 -0.78 -10.98
C HIS A 212 -5.84 0.35 -10.01
N ASP A 213 -5.30 1.54 -10.24
CA ASP A 213 -5.56 2.73 -9.44
C ASP A 213 -7.03 3.15 -9.45
N GLN A 214 -7.65 3.16 -10.64
CA GLN A 214 -9.08 3.47 -10.79
C GLN A 214 -9.95 2.43 -10.09
N GLN A 215 -9.59 1.14 -10.19
CA GLN A 215 -10.32 0.06 -9.53
C GLN A 215 -10.18 0.13 -8.00
N THR A 216 -8.99 0.50 -7.49
CA THR A 216 -8.75 0.66 -6.05
C THR A 216 -9.50 1.87 -5.48
N LYS A 217 -9.46 3.02 -6.16
CA LYS A 217 -10.15 4.26 -5.74
C LYS A 217 -11.67 4.18 -5.92
N GLY A 218 -12.16 3.37 -6.85
CA GLY A 218 -13.59 3.16 -7.14
C GLY A 218 -14.30 2.15 -6.21
N ALA A 219 -13.60 1.53 -5.26
CA ALA A 219 -14.24 0.66 -4.28
C ALA A 219 -14.99 1.52 -3.24
N PRO A 220 -16.34 1.47 -3.16
CA PRO A 220 -17.04 2.15 -2.08
C PRO A 220 -16.58 1.54 -0.76
N SER A 221 -16.04 2.39 0.11
CA SER A 221 -15.72 1.99 1.48
C SER A 221 -16.99 1.47 2.13
N LYS A 222 -17.07 0.15 2.30
CA LYS A 222 -18.11 -0.49 3.10
C LYS A 222 -17.74 -0.26 4.56
N TRP A 223 -18.04 0.94 5.07
CA TRP A 223 -18.22 1.10 6.50
C TRP A 223 -19.49 0.33 6.91
N PRO A 224 -19.43 -0.60 7.87
CA PRO A 224 -20.63 -1.18 8.44
C PRO A 224 -21.38 -0.06 9.17
N GLN A 225 -22.65 0.13 8.81
CA GLN A 225 -23.63 0.89 9.60
C GLN A 225 -24.02 0.10 10.84
#